data_AF-A0AB73G6F0-F1
#
_entry.id   AF-A0AB73G6F0-F1
#
_cell.length_a   1.000
_cell.length_b   1.000
_cell.length_c   1.000
_cell.angle_alpha   90.00
_cell.angle_beta   90.00
_cell.angle_gamma   90.00
#
_symmetry.space_group_name_H-M   'P 1'
#
loop_
_entity.id
_entity.type
_entity.pdbx_description
1 polymer ?
#
loop_
_entity_poly.entity_id
_entity_poly.type
_entity_poly.pdbx_seq_one_letter_code
_entity_poly.pdbx_strand_id
1 'polypeptide(L)'
;MSEPLLLVATIPCSAAAFRRWLDAPADAVFADWPEALAGLPPTIAAATIKDELIERMASALTIGDGYLLCLHDQAAGELRFAAYENYGDTVDSRAAMRDLLALLRTVADFRGGRSEDHAVVYDLGSAQPVAIVGIRQGRSEVLESTEADWPEWLHDWLLSLGEIGPDADLSRALAPPLLRGLKQLINMGAAKATPQQPFRYDMEFETDGSQVIQHGVFHDHPPAVVAGADPGSFRRVTAGSHGEAFYADRHGVWYLDSQRHLHRLPDRTGTILRGFRPGGADGEPLLLCGNTVWHLVRTDYVDNTPASRQRLLEETVQRGGLPVCEAARQLFWLAHADVDGASFHHLDEYLFEDDKHVYLIPTDSASSVLDGIHPGTLQRVGDLWCSADEAFFWSRRIPLRDGPLRHLGGQYYADDRHGYYLHGTLAPLEGASGALVRAPFHRALAYDGKQVWYEGKLVPDADGDTVSAVPNAGFLYWQDARRVYYAAHPLPGAIPGQLQVFPESVYARQGQEIYFMQVPMLEADADSFEVIDWCNARDARQEYYREAPHTERVEEEDE
;
A
#
# COMPACT_ATOMS: atom_id res chain seq x y z
N MET A 1 -5.23 7.95 -16.24
CA MET A 1 -4.89 6.80 -15.38
C MET A 1 -6.21 6.18 -14.97
N SER A 2 -6.37 4.85 -15.05
CA SER A 2 -7.55 4.17 -14.52
C SER A 2 -7.64 4.41 -13.02
N GLU A 3 -8.83 4.70 -12.52
CA GLU A 3 -9.09 4.64 -11.09
C GLU A 3 -9.15 3.16 -10.64
N PRO A 4 -8.65 2.83 -9.43
CA PRO A 4 -8.59 1.45 -8.96
C PRO A 4 -9.98 0.89 -8.65
N LEU A 5 -10.17 -0.40 -8.93
CA LEU A 5 -11.41 -1.12 -8.67
C LEU A 5 -11.31 -1.92 -7.37
N LEU A 6 -12.41 -1.96 -6.62
CA LEU A 6 -12.53 -2.70 -5.36
C LEU A 6 -13.78 -3.57 -5.37
N LEU A 7 -13.63 -4.90 -5.30
CA LEU A 7 -14.72 -5.84 -5.06
C LEU A 7 -14.79 -6.18 -3.57
N VAL A 8 -15.99 -6.19 -3.00
CA VAL A 8 -16.24 -6.48 -1.58
C VAL A 8 -17.46 -7.38 -1.43
N ALA A 9 -17.38 -8.39 -0.57
CA ALA A 9 -18.55 -9.13 -0.13
C ALA A 9 -18.38 -9.70 1.29
N THR A 10 -19.50 -9.75 2.00
CA THR A 10 -19.65 -10.51 3.25
C THR A 10 -20.75 -11.54 3.04
N ILE A 11 -20.41 -12.83 3.11
CA ILE A 11 -21.29 -13.91 2.68
C ILE A 11 -21.44 -14.95 3.81
N PRO A 12 -22.64 -15.13 4.39
CA PRO A 12 -22.93 -16.20 5.32
C PRO A 12 -22.58 -17.57 4.72
N CYS A 13 -21.62 -18.24 5.33
CA CYS A 13 -21.06 -19.48 4.80
C CYS A 13 -20.37 -20.26 5.92
N SER A 14 -20.72 -21.54 6.10
CA SER A 14 -20.01 -22.39 7.06
C SER A 14 -18.58 -22.67 6.59
N ALA A 15 -17.65 -22.90 7.53
CA ALA A 15 -16.27 -23.27 7.20
C ALA A 15 -16.18 -24.50 6.28
N ALA A 16 -17.10 -25.45 6.42
CA ALA A 16 -17.19 -26.64 5.57
C ALA A 16 -17.68 -26.30 4.15
N ALA A 17 -18.66 -25.41 4.03
CA ALA A 17 -19.14 -24.92 2.74
C ALA A 17 -18.05 -24.13 2.00
N PHE A 18 -17.36 -23.24 2.70
CA PHE A 18 -16.23 -22.49 2.17
C PHE A 18 -15.12 -23.40 1.64
N ARG A 19 -14.74 -24.46 2.37
CA ARG A 19 -13.74 -25.42 1.89
C ARG A 19 -14.20 -26.17 0.63
N ARG A 20 -15.46 -26.59 0.57
CA ARG A 20 -16.01 -27.24 -0.63
C ARG A 20 -16.04 -26.30 -1.83
N TRP A 21 -16.33 -25.02 -1.60
CA TRP A 21 -16.31 -23.99 -2.63
C TRP A 21 -14.90 -23.79 -3.19
N LEU A 22 -13.88 -23.71 -2.33
CA LEU A 22 -12.48 -23.61 -2.78
C LEU A 22 -12.06 -24.80 -3.69
N ASP A 23 -12.50 -26.01 -3.39
CA ASP A 23 -12.18 -27.21 -4.18
C ASP A 23 -13.09 -27.41 -5.41
N ALA A 24 -14.03 -26.49 -5.66
CA ALA A 24 -14.92 -26.55 -6.80
C ALA A 24 -14.21 -26.18 -8.12
N PRO A 25 -14.72 -26.62 -9.28
CA PRO A 25 -14.23 -26.17 -10.58
C PRO A 25 -14.31 -24.64 -10.74
N ALA A 26 -13.34 -24.05 -11.44
CA ALA A 26 -13.33 -22.61 -11.75
C ALA A 26 -13.99 -22.29 -13.12
N ASP A 27 -15.01 -23.03 -13.53
CA ASP A 27 -15.67 -22.90 -14.84
C ASP A 27 -16.95 -22.03 -14.76
N ALA A 28 -16.95 -21.04 -13.88
CA ALA A 28 -18.11 -20.18 -13.63
C ALA A 28 -18.49 -19.36 -14.88
N VAL A 29 -19.71 -19.58 -15.40
CA VAL A 29 -20.25 -18.82 -16.53
C VAL A 29 -21.58 -18.19 -16.15
N PHE A 30 -21.66 -16.88 -16.32
CA PHE A 30 -22.88 -16.11 -16.13
C PHE A 30 -23.19 -15.29 -17.38
N ALA A 31 -24.48 -15.13 -17.66
CA ALA A 31 -24.96 -14.36 -18.81
C ALA A 31 -25.32 -12.92 -18.44
N ASP A 32 -25.63 -12.69 -17.17
CA ASP A 32 -25.94 -11.39 -16.58
C ASP A 32 -24.65 -10.75 -16.02
N TRP A 33 -24.29 -9.60 -16.58
CA TRP A 33 -23.14 -8.79 -16.18
C TRP A 33 -23.54 -7.33 -16.05
N PRO A 34 -23.02 -6.60 -15.05
CA PRO A 34 -23.10 -5.15 -15.01
C PRO A 34 -22.51 -4.56 -16.30
N GLU A 35 -23.06 -3.45 -16.79
CA GLU A 35 -22.63 -2.82 -18.04
C GLU A 35 -21.11 -2.58 -18.07
N ALA A 36 -20.54 -2.12 -16.95
CA ALA A 36 -19.11 -1.86 -16.80
C ALA A 36 -18.20 -3.10 -16.94
N LEU A 37 -18.74 -4.31 -16.77
CA LEU A 37 -18.02 -5.59 -16.83
C LEU A 37 -18.50 -6.48 -17.99
N ALA A 38 -19.49 -6.03 -18.77
CA ALA A 38 -20.08 -6.79 -19.85
C ALA A 38 -19.17 -6.86 -21.08
N GLY A 39 -19.27 -7.96 -21.85
CA GLY A 39 -18.53 -8.12 -23.12
C GLY A 39 -17.04 -8.45 -22.98
N LEU A 40 -16.51 -8.49 -21.76
CA LEU A 40 -15.12 -8.90 -21.49
C LEU A 40 -14.99 -10.43 -21.59
N PRO A 41 -13.93 -10.98 -22.22
CA PRO A 41 -13.71 -12.42 -22.27
C PRO A 41 -13.25 -12.98 -20.92
N PRO A 42 -13.61 -14.24 -20.56
CA PRO A 42 -13.04 -14.91 -19.39
C PRO A 42 -11.53 -15.08 -19.50
N THR A 43 -10.83 -14.82 -18.41
CA THR A 43 -9.39 -15.10 -18.29
C THR A 43 -9.08 -16.25 -17.33
N ILE A 44 -10.09 -16.78 -16.64
CA ILE A 44 -9.97 -17.95 -15.76
C ILE A 44 -9.42 -19.15 -16.53
N ALA A 45 -8.31 -19.70 -16.03
CA ALA A 45 -7.61 -20.81 -16.67
C ALA A 45 -7.38 -21.99 -15.72
N ALA A 46 -7.48 -21.78 -14.41
CA ALA A 46 -7.20 -22.83 -13.44
C ALA A 46 -8.32 -23.87 -13.35
N ALA A 47 -7.98 -25.07 -12.86
CA ALA A 47 -8.93 -26.17 -12.73
C ALA A 47 -9.90 -25.98 -11.56
N THR A 48 -9.45 -25.36 -10.45
CA THR A 48 -10.25 -25.15 -9.25
C THR A 48 -10.24 -23.69 -8.81
N ILE A 49 -11.27 -23.27 -8.08
CA ILE A 49 -11.39 -21.89 -7.55
C ILE A 49 -10.17 -21.56 -6.68
N LYS A 50 -9.74 -22.51 -5.84
CA LYS A 50 -8.54 -22.36 -5.02
C LYS A 50 -7.30 -22.08 -5.85
N ASP A 51 -7.08 -22.83 -6.93
CA ASP A 51 -5.89 -22.66 -7.77
C ASP A 51 -5.91 -21.31 -8.48
N GLU A 52 -7.07 -20.89 -9.00
CA GLU A 52 -7.26 -19.57 -9.62
C GLU A 52 -6.98 -18.41 -8.65
N LEU A 53 -7.49 -18.49 -7.42
CA LEU A 53 -7.24 -17.47 -6.39
C LEU A 53 -5.76 -17.44 -5.95
N ILE A 54 -5.08 -18.60 -5.93
CA ILE A 54 -3.65 -18.68 -5.63
C ILE A 54 -2.83 -18.04 -6.75
N GLU A 55 -3.14 -18.33 -8.01
CA GLU A 55 -2.43 -17.76 -9.17
C GLU A 55 -2.59 -16.24 -9.22
N ARG A 56 -3.80 -15.73 -8.98
CA ARG A 56 -4.05 -14.28 -8.89
C ARG A 56 -3.28 -13.63 -7.76
N MET A 57 -3.23 -14.26 -6.59
CA MET A 57 -2.45 -13.76 -5.46
C MET A 57 -0.94 -13.78 -5.74
N ALA A 58 -0.44 -14.82 -6.41
CA ALA A 58 0.97 -14.88 -6.80
C ALA A 58 1.30 -13.76 -7.82
N SER A 59 0.41 -13.49 -8.76
CA SER A 59 0.53 -12.37 -9.70
C SER A 59 0.54 -11.03 -8.97
N ALA A 60 -0.41 -10.83 -8.05
CA ALA A 60 -0.51 -9.62 -7.23
C ALA A 60 0.78 -9.34 -6.43
N LEU A 61 1.34 -10.35 -5.76
CA LEU A 61 2.57 -10.22 -4.98
C LEU A 61 3.82 -9.97 -5.82
N THR A 62 3.82 -10.38 -7.08
CA THR A 62 4.98 -10.29 -7.97
C THR A 62 5.01 -9.02 -8.81
N ILE A 63 3.84 -8.50 -9.15
CA ILE A 63 3.66 -7.31 -9.97
C ILE A 63 3.43 -6.07 -9.08
N GLY A 64 2.79 -6.22 -7.91
CA GLY A 64 2.54 -5.13 -6.95
C GLY A 64 1.24 -4.34 -7.20
N ASP A 65 0.40 -4.78 -8.13
CA ASP A 65 -0.71 -3.98 -8.68
C ASP A 65 -2.10 -4.44 -8.20
N GLY A 66 -2.17 -5.27 -7.16
CA GLY A 66 -3.43 -5.72 -6.58
C GLY A 66 -3.31 -6.39 -5.20
N TYR A 67 -4.45 -6.55 -4.52
CA TYR A 67 -4.54 -7.24 -3.22
C TYR A 67 -5.81 -8.08 -3.16
N LEU A 68 -5.75 -9.23 -2.49
CA LEU A 68 -6.90 -10.11 -2.29
C LEU A 68 -7.02 -10.54 -0.82
N LEU A 69 -8.19 -10.32 -0.25
CA LEU A 69 -8.65 -10.92 0.99
C LEU A 69 -9.68 -12.00 0.65
N CYS A 70 -9.43 -13.21 1.12
CA CYS A 70 -10.37 -14.33 1.02
C CYS A 70 -10.23 -15.19 2.27
N LEU A 71 -11.04 -14.87 3.28
CA LEU A 71 -10.96 -15.43 4.62
C LEU A 71 -12.33 -15.91 5.11
N HIS A 72 -12.35 -17.06 5.78
CA HIS A 72 -13.50 -17.49 6.56
C HIS A 72 -13.37 -17.03 8.01
N ASP A 73 -14.27 -16.15 8.44
CA ASP A 73 -14.42 -15.78 9.84
C ASP A 73 -15.21 -16.88 10.58
N GLN A 74 -14.51 -17.62 11.42
CA GLN A 74 -15.12 -18.71 12.19
C GLN A 74 -16.07 -18.23 13.27
N ALA A 75 -15.84 -17.04 13.84
CA ALA A 75 -16.67 -16.49 14.91
C ALA A 75 -17.99 -15.95 14.35
N ALA A 76 -17.93 -15.24 13.22
CA ALA A 76 -19.12 -14.73 12.53
C ALA A 76 -19.83 -15.81 11.69
N GLY A 77 -19.11 -16.85 11.24
CA GLY A 77 -19.66 -17.87 10.35
C GLY A 77 -19.84 -17.37 8.91
N GLU A 78 -18.91 -16.52 8.45
CA GLU A 78 -19.02 -15.76 7.21
C GLU A 78 -17.73 -15.83 6.39
N LEU A 79 -17.87 -15.78 5.07
CA LEU A 79 -16.78 -15.49 4.14
C LEU A 79 -16.66 -13.97 4.00
N ARG A 80 -15.48 -13.44 4.33
CA ARG A 80 -15.07 -12.09 3.97
C ARG A 80 -14.25 -12.17 2.70
N PHE A 81 -14.63 -11.39 1.69
CA PHE A 81 -13.94 -11.35 0.42
C PHE A 81 -13.74 -9.89 0.01
N ALA A 82 -12.50 -9.51 -0.27
CA ALA A 82 -12.22 -8.24 -0.92
C ALA A 82 -11.10 -8.39 -1.95
N ALA A 83 -11.18 -7.67 -3.06
CA ALA A 83 -10.12 -7.62 -4.05
C ALA A 83 -9.93 -6.19 -4.55
N TYR A 84 -8.69 -5.73 -4.55
CA TYR A 84 -8.27 -4.41 -5.01
C TYR A 84 -7.40 -4.60 -6.25
N GLU A 85 -7.71 -3.91 -7.34
CA GLU A 85 -6.97 -3.98 -8.60
C GLU A 85 -6.62 -2.56 -9.06
N ASN A 86 -5.33 -2.31 -9.32
CA ASN A 86 -4.80 -1.02 -9.73
C ASN A 86 -3.89 -1.18 -10.96
N TYR A 87 -4.47 -1.49 -12.13
CA TYR A 87 -3.72 -1.48 -13.38
C TYR A 87 -3.63 -0.08 -14.01
N GLY A 88 -2.50 0.17 -14.69
CA GLY A 88 -2.36 1.24 -15.68
C GLY A 88 -3.18 1.04 -16.97
N ASP A 89 -3.69 -0.17 -17.24
CA ASP A 89 -4.66 -0.48 -18.31
C ASP A 89 -6.03 -0.89 -17.74
N THR A 90 -7.05 -0.09 -18.06
CA THR A 90 -8.45 -0.27 -17.66
C THR A 90 -9.08 -1.63 -18.04
N VAL A 91 -8.65 -2.25 -19.15
CA VAL A 91 -9.33 -3.45 -19.68
C VAL A 91 -8.99 -4.69 -18.85
N ASP A 92 -7.72 -4.85 -18.49
CA ASP A 92 -7.22 -6.01 -17.74
C ASP A 92 -7.75 -6.01 -16.30
N SER A 93 -7.77 -4.85 -15.62
CA SER A 93 -8.38 -4.72 -14.29
C SER A 93 -9.86 -5.09 -14.28
N ARG A 94 -10.63 -4.65 -15.29
CA ARG A 94 -12.06 -4.99 -15.37
C ARG A 94 -12.27 -6.48 -15.67
N ALA A 95 -11.43 -7.08 -16.51
CA ALA A 95 -11.50 -8.51 -16.81
C ALA A 95 -11.19 -9.35 -15.55
N ALA A 96 -10.14 -8.97 -14.80
CA ALA A 96 -9.80 -9.60 -13.53
C ALA A 96 -10.93 -9.47 -12.51
N MET A 97 -11.51 -8.28 -12.38
CA MET A 97 -12.62 -8.02 -11.46
C MET A 97 -13.87 -8.84 -11.80
N ARG A 98 -14.18 -8.94 -13.10
CA ARG A 98 -15.27 -9.77 -13.61
C ARG A 98 -15.07 -11.24 -13.25
N ASP A 99 -13.85 -11.76 -13.38
CA ASP A 99 -13.53 -13.14 -13.07
C ASP A 99 -13.61 -13.44 -11.57
N LEU A 100 -13.06 -12.57 -10.72
CA LEU A 100 -13.18 -12.70 -9.26
C LEU A 100 -14.66 -12.67 -8.81
N LEU A 101 -15.46 -11.78 -9.40
CA LEU A 101 -16.88 -11.72 -9.17
C LEU A 101 -17.60 -13.00 -9.65
N ALA A 102 -17.19 -13.57 -10.80
CA ALA A 102 -17.72 -14.85 -11.30
C ALA A 102 -17.49 -15.98 -10.28
N LEU A 103 -16.25 -16.13 -9.82
CA LEU A 103 -15.89 -17.15 -8.83
C LEU A 103 -16.68 -16.96 -7.53
N LEU A 104 -16.75 -15.72 -7.05
CA LEU A 104 -17.46 -15.39 -5.82
C LEU A 104 -18.95 -15.72 -5.89
N ARG A 105 -19.61 -15.47 -7.02
CA ARG A 105 -21.04 -15.80 -7.22
C ARG A 105 -21.33 -17.30 -7.03
N THR A 106 -20.40 -18.19 -7.34
CA THR A 106 -20.59 -19.65 -7.19
C THR A 106 -20.66 -20.13 -5.75
N VAL A 107 -20.24 -19.32 -4.76
CA VAL A 107 -20.32 -19.68 -3.34
C VAL A 107 -21.77 -19.97 -2.89
N ALA A 108 -22.74 -19.40 -3.61
CA ALA A 108 -24.15 -19.57 -3.34
C ALA A 108 -24.61 -21.04 -3.44
N ASP A 109 -23.94 -21.85 -4.27
CA ASP A 109 -24.29 -23.26 -4.47
C ASP A 109 -23.83 -24.16 -3.30
N PHE A 110 -22.94 -23.65 -2.44
CA PHE A 110 -22.33 -24.40 -1.36
C PHE A 110 -22.93 -24.11 0.01
N ARG A 111 -23.69 -23.02 0.14
CA ARG A 111 -24.33 -22.58 1.39
C ARG A 111 -25.77 -23.08 1.51
N GLY A 112 -26.21 -23.38 2.73
CA GLY A 112 -27.51 -23.99 3.02
C GLY A 112 -28.68 -23.00 3.18
N GLY A 113 -28.55 -21.75 2.73
CA GLY A 113 -29.48 -20.66 3.03
C GLY A 113 -29.98 -19.92 1.79
N ARG A 114 -31.16 -19.30 1.90
CA ARG A 114 -31.78 -18.43 0.87
C ARG A 114 -31.54 -16.93 1.14
N SER A 115 -30.59 -16.58 2.01
CA SER A 115 -30.30 -15.17 2.32
C SER A 115 -29.87 -14.46 1.03
N GLU A 116 -30.39 -13.25 0.85
CA GLU A 116 -29.97 -12.38 -0.25
C GLU A 116 -28.75 -11.61 0.22
N ASP A 117 -27.59 -12.09 -0.19
CA ASP A 117 -26.33 -11.38 0.03
C ASP A 117 -25.87 -10.83 -1.30
N HIS A 118 -24.92 -9.90 -1.26
CA HIS A 118 -24.46 -9.22 -2.45
C HIS A 118 -22.96 -9.04 -2.43
N ALA A 119 -22.40 -8.94 -3.63
CA ALA A 119 -21.06 -8.42 -3.86
C ALA A 119 -21.19 -7.01 -4.43
N VAL A 120 -20.31 -6.12 -4.01
CA VAL A 120 -20.24 -4.74 -4.49
C VAL A 120 -18.93 -4.55 -5.21
N VAL A 121 -18.98 -3.91 -6.38
CA VAL A 121 -17.80 -3.43 -7.10
C VAL A 121 -17.81 -1.91 -7.02
N TYR A 122 -16.77 -1.34 -6.44
CA TYR A 122 -16.52 0.09 -6.37
C TYR A 122 -15.46 0.48 -7.38
N ASP A 123 -15.62 1.68 -7.94
CA ASP A 123 -14.55 2.47 -8.54
C ASP A 123 -14.17 3.50 -7.48
N LEU A 124 -12.93 3.47 -7.01
CA LEU A 124 -12.50 4.32 -5.90
C LEU A 124 -12.40 5.81 -6.27
N GLY A 125 -12.53 6.15 -7.56
CA GLY A 125 -12.72 7.53 -8.02
C GLY A 125 -14.19 7.98 -8.05
N SER A 126 -15.14 7.09 -7.74
CA SER A 126 -16.59 7.34 -7.76
C SER A 126 -17.20 7.23 -6.36
N ALA A 127 -18.18 8.10 -6.06
CA ALA A 127 -18.96 8.02 -4.83
C ALA A 127 -19.97 6.86 -4.83
N GLN A 128 -20.33 6.36 -6.01
CA GLN A 128 -21.32 5.31 -6.20
C GLN A 128 -20.66 4.00 -6.63
N PRO A 129 -21.16 2.84 -6.16
CA PRO A 129 -20.69 1.54 -6.63
C PRO A 129 -20.94 1.40 -8.14
N VAL A 130 -19.96 0.82 -8.83
CA VAL A 130 -20.05 0.46 -10.26
C VAL A 130 -21.08 -0.63 -10.48
N ALA A 131 -21.18 -1.56 -9.53
CA ALA A 131 -22.15 -2.65 -9.60
C ALA A 131 -22.45 -3.23 -8.24
N ILE A 132 -23.70 -3.64 -8.04
CA ILE A 132 -24.12 -4.50 -6.94
C ILE A 132 -24.69 -5.78 -7.54
N VAL A 133 -24.19 -6.93 -7.13
CA VAL A 133 -24.58 -8.24 -7.68
C VAL A 133 -25.07 -9.15 -6.58
N GLY A 134 -26.32 -9.59 -6.69
CA GLY A 134 -26.94 -10.52 -5.76
C GLY A 134 -26.39 -11.93 -5.90
N ILE A 135 -26.01 -12.54 -4.78
CA ILE A 135 -25.45 -13.88 -4.69
C ILE A 135 -26.53 -14.84 -4.20
N ARG A 136 -27.16 -15.56 -5.12
CA ARG A 136 -28.23 -16.53 -4.82
C ARG A 136 -27.93 -17.90 -5.45
N GLN A 137 -28.45 -18.96 -4.83
CA GLN A 137 -28.22 -20.31 -5.33
C GLN A 137 -28.87 -20.50 -6.71
N GLY A 138 -28.09 -20.96 -7.69
CA GLY A 138 -28.56 -21.19 -9.07
C GLY A 138 -29.05 -19.94 -9.85
N ARG A 139 -28.88 -18.73 -9.31
CA ARG A 139 -29.22 -17.45 -9.97
C ARG A 139 -28.34 -16.32 -9.44
N SER A 140 -27.95 -15.41 -10.29
CA SER A 140 -27.50 -14.09 -9.85
C SER A 140 -28.28 -13.02 -10.62
N GLU A 141 -28.29 -11.83 -10.04
CA GLU A 141 -29.01 -10.69 -10.53
C GLU A 141 -28.17 -9.45 -10.27
N VAL A 142 -27.99 -8.62 -11.30
CA VAL A 142 -27.44 -7.27 -11.13
C VAL A 142 -28.53 -6.42 -10.49
N LEU A 143 -28.27 -5.89 -9.31
CA LEU A 143 -29.24 -5.12 -8.54
C LEU A 143 -29.17 -3.65 -8.97
N GLU A 144 -30.33 -3.00 -9.11
CA GLU A 144 -30.45 -1.57 -9.48
C GLU A 144 -30.14 -0.60 -8.32
N SER A 145 -29.72 -1.11 -7.16
CA SER A 145 -29.44 -0.28 -5.99
C SER A 145 -28.17 0.56 -6.19
N THR A 146 -28.21 1.80 -5.71
CA THR A 146 -27.08 2.74 -5.72
C THR A 146 -26.36 2.80 -4.36
N GLU A 147 -26.99 2.34 -3.28
CA GLU A 147 -26.40 2.41 -1.94
C GLU A 147 -25.94 1.02 -1.45
N ALA A 148 -24.69 0.96 -0.96
CA ALA A 148 -24.12 -0.20 -0.30
C ALA A 148 -23.19 0.25 0.83
N ASP A 149 -23.45 -0.23 2.04
CA ASP A 149 -22.65 0.08 3.22
C ASP A 149 -21.29 -0.64 3.19
N TRP A 150 -20.26 0.05 3.66
CA TRP A 150 -18.93 -0.52 3.82
C TRP A 150 -18.90 -1.42 5.06
N PRO A 151 -18.54 -2.71 4.96
CA PRO A 151 -18.39 -3.56 6.14
C PRO A 151 -17.31 -2.99 7.08
N GLU A 152 -17.51 -3.04 8.40
CA GLU A 152 -16.53 -2.52 9.37
C GLU A 152 -15.13 -3.12 9.17
N TRP A 153 -15.05 -4.42 8.86
CA TRP A 153 -13.78 -5.11 8.62
C TRP A 153 -13.03 -4.62 7.37
N LEU A 154 -13.73 -4.02 6.41
CA LEU A 154 -13.12 -3.53 5.17
C LEU A 154 -12.20 -2.34 5.47
N HIS A 155 -12.60 -1.46 6.39
CA HIS A 155 -11.79 -0.32 6.79
C HIS A 155 -10.44 -0.76 7.38
N ASP A 156 -10.48 -1.71 8.32
CA ASP A 156 -9.27 -2.26 8.94
C ASP A 156 -8.36 -2.92 7.89
N TRP A 157 -8.93 -3.66 6.94
CA TRP A 157 -8.15 -4.28 5.87
C TRP A 157 -7.53 -3.25 4.92
N LEU A 158 -8.29 -2.22 4.50
CA LEU A 158 -7.78 -1.16 3.62
C LEU A 158 -6.66 -0.36 4.29
N LEU A 159 -6.79 -0.07 5.60
CA LEU A 159 -5.70 0.53 6.38
C LEU A 159 -4.48 -0.39 6.45
N SER A 160 -4.69 -1.70 6.49
CA SER A 160 -3.59 -2.67 6.49
C SER A 160 -2.91 -2.84 5.13
N LEU A 161 -3.48 -2.38 4.00
CA LEU A 161 -2.89 -2.57 2.66
C LEU A 161 -1.48 -1.98 2.53
N GLY A 162 -1.18 -0.90 3.25
CA GLY A 162 0.17 -0.33 3.34
C GLY A 162 1.14 -1.13 4.24
N GLU A 163 0.62 -2.11 4.97
CA GLU A 163 1.33 -2.96 5.96
C GLU A 163 1.30 -4.46 5.58
N ILE A 164 0.77 -4.87 4.41
CA ILE A 164 0.66 -6.29 4.05
C ILE A 164 2.05 -6.85 3.69
N GLY A 165 2.72 -7.43 4.70
CA GLY A 165 3.94 -8.23 4.60
C GLY A 165 3.72 -9.76 4.68
N PRO A 166 4.77 -10.56 4.44
CA PRO A 166 4.70 -11.85 3.71
C PRO A 166 4.18 -13.07 4.46
N ASP A 167 3.86 -12.99 5.75
CA ASP A 167 3.45 -14.20 6.47
C ASP A 167 2.47 -13.95 7.60
N ALA A 168 2.75 -12.95 8.45
CA ALA A 168 1.84 -12.57 9.53
C ALA A 168 0.60 -11.86 8.96
N ASP A 169 0.76 -10.96 8.00
CA ASP A 169 -0.34 -10.18 7.45
C ASP A 169 -1.10 -10.93 6.34
N LEU A 170 -0.41 -11.74 5.51
CA LEU A 170 -1.10 -12.67 4.61
C LEU A 170 -1.97 -13.69 5.35
N SER A 171 -1.63 -14.06 6.58
CA SER A 171 -2.49 -14.92 7.41
C SER A 171 -3.77 -14.23 7.90
N ARG A 172 -3.79 -12.89 7.91
CA ARG A 172 -4.98 -12.07 8.20
C ARG A 172 -5.86 -11.90 6.96
N ALA A 173 -5.29 -11.97 5.75
CA ALA A 173 -6.02 -11.82 4.50
C ALA A 173 -6.49 -13.15 3.89
N LEU A 174 -5.76 -14.25 4.10
CA LEU A 174 -6.00 -15.52 3.40
C LEU A 174 -6.36 -16.66 4.33
N ALA A 175 -7.35 -17.44 3.92
CA ALA A 175 -7.66 -18.71 4.57
C ALA A 175 -6.46 -19.68 4.50
N PRO A 176 -6.26 -20.54 5.53
CA PRO A 176 -5.10 -21.44 5.58
C PRO A 176 -4.86 -22.33 4.35
N PRO A 177 -5.88 -22.85 3.62
CA PRO A 177 -5.65 -23.59 2.38
C PRO A 177 -5.02 -22.74 1.27
N LEU A 178 -5.47 -21.49 1.11
CA LEU A 178 -4.95 -20.55 0.13
C LEU A 178 -3.51 -20.16 0.47
N LEU A 179 -3.25 -19.81 1.72
CA LEU A 179 -1.90 -19.47 2.20
C LEU A 179 -0.91 -20.63 1.97
N ARG A 180 -1.29 -21.88 2.29
CA ARG A 180 -0.44 -23.05 2.04
C ARG A 180 -0.20 -23.29 0.54
N GLY A 181 -1.25 -23.14 -0.28
CA GLY A 181 -1.14 -23.32 -1.72
C GLY A 181 -0.24 -22.27 -2.36
N LEU A 182 -0.39 -21.00 -1.97
CA LEU A 182 0.49 -19.91 -2.38
C LEU A 182 1.95 -20.17 -2.00
N LYS A 183 2.21 -20.56 -0.75
CA LYS A 183 3.56 -20.96 -0.30
C LYS A 183 4.10 -22.12 -1.13
N GLN A 184 3.28 -23.10 -1.46
CA GLN A 184 3.69 -24.23 -2.29
C GLN A 184 4.02 -23.80 -3.72
N LEU A 185 3.20 -22.93 -4.32
CA LEU A 185 3.43 -22.40 -5.66
C LEU A 185 4.75 -21.62 -5.72
N ILE A 186 4.97 -20.70 -4.78
CA ILE A 186 6.21 -19.90 -4.70
C ILE A 186 7.44 -20.80 -4.51
N ASN A 187 7.34 -21.84 -3.66
CA ASN A 187 8.49 -22.70 -3.35
C ASN A 187 8.78 -23.79 -4.40
N MET A 188 7.78 -24.24 -5.17
CA MET A 188 7.91 -25.38 -6.08
C MET A 188 7.61 -25.06 -7.54
N GLY A 189 7.11 -23.87 -7.86
CA GLY A 189 6.72 -23.49 -9.22
C GLY A 189 7.87 -23.62 -10.21
N ALA A 190 9.04 -23.09 -9.85
CA ALA A 190 10.28 -23.20 -10.63
C ALA A 190 10.65 -24.65 -10.97
N ALA A 191 10.58 -25.54 -9.97
CA ALA A 191 10.92 -26.95 -10.13
C ALA A 191 9.90 -27.73 -11.00
N LYS A 192 8.69 -27.17 -11.22
CA LYS A 192 7.64 -27.75 -12.05
C LYS A 192 7.52 -27.11 -13.43
N ALA A 193 8.28 -26.06 -13.70
CA ALA A 193 8.21 -25.33 -14.95
C ALA A 193 8.60 -26.19 -16.15
N THR A 194 7.96 -25.91 -17.29
CA THR A 194 8.27 -26.55 -18.58
C THR A 194 8.19 -25.51 -19.70
N PRO A 195 8.73 -25.78 -20.91
CA PRO A 195 8.61 -24.84 -22.03
C PRO A 195 7.17 -24.55 -22.46
N GLN A 196 6.24 -25.45 -22.15
CA GLN A 196 4.81 -25.26 -22.43
C GLN A 196 4.08 -24.52 -21.30
N GLN A 197 4.67 -24.49 -20.10
CA GLN A 197 4.11 -23.87 -18.91
C GLN A 197 5.27 -23.27 -18.10
N PRO A 198 5.80 -22.10 -18.54
CA PRO A 198 6.87 -21.43 -17.82
C PRO A 198 6.35 -20.95 -16.46
N PHE A 199 7.27 -20.85 -15.50
CA PHE A 199 7.00 -20.27 -14.20
C PHE A 199 7.61 -18.88 -14.14
N ARG A 200 6.77 -17.86 -13.95
CA ARG A 200 7.20 -16.48 -13.78
C ARG A 200 7.51 -16.24 -12.31
N TYR A 201 8.74 -15.84 -12.01
CA TYR A 201 9.18 -15.49 -10.66
C TYR A 201 8.65 -14.13 -10.25
N ASP A 202 8.76 -13.19 -11.18
CA ASP A 202 8.29 -11.81 -11.06
C ASP A 202 8.26 -11.14 -12.44
N MET A 203 8.09 -9.81 -12.47
CA MET A 203 8.09 -9.05 -13.72
C MET A 203 9.37 -9.24 -14.54
N GLU A 204 10.51 -9.51 -13.90
CA GLU A 204 11.82 -9.61 -14.53
C GLU A 204 12.19 -11.01 -14.96
N PHE A 205 11.90 -12.03 -14.16
CA PHE A 205 12.43 -13.35 -14.41
C PHE A 205 11.32 -14.38 -14.60
N GLU A 206 11.57 -15.30 -15.53
CA GLU A 206 10.84 -16.55 -15.64
C GLU A 206 11.79 -17.74 -15.82
N THR A 207 11.25 -18.94 -15.66
CA THR A 207 11.92 -20.15 -16.10
C THR A 207 10.99 -21.02 -16.94
N ASP A 208 11.54 -21.64 -17.96
CA ASP A 208 10.88 -22.67 -18.76
C ASP A 208 11.24 -24.09 -18.30
N GLY A 209 11.87 -24.22 -17.12
CA GLY A 209 12.40 -25.48 -16.58
C GLY A 209 13.76 -25.91 -17.16
N SER A 210 14.20 -25.30 -18.25
CA SER A 210 15.51 -25.54 -18.88
C SER A 210 16.48 -24.37 -18.71
N GLN A 211 15.94 -23.15 -18.70
CA GLN A 211 16.68 -21.90 -18.61
C GLN A 211 15.95 -20.92 -17.69
N VAL A 212 16.70 -19.97 -17.15
CA VAL A 212 16.17 -18.76 -16.52
C VAL A 212 16.29 -17.64 -17.54
N ILE A 213 15.19 -16.93 -17.77
CA ILE A 213 15.09 -15.86 -18.75
C ILE A 213 14.81 -14.56 -17.99
N GLN A 214 15.63 -13.54 -18.25
CA GLN A 214 15.39 -12.17 -17.83
C GLN A 214 14.67 -11.43 -18.95
N HIS A 215 13.53 -10.84 -18.63
CA HIS A 215 12.77 -9.94 -19.49
C HIS A 215 13.26 -8.51 -19.32
N GLY A 216 13.31 -7.74 -20.41
CA GLY A 216 13.58 -6.31 -20.33
C GLY A 216 12.35 -5.56 -19.81
N VAL A 217 12.56 -4.56 -18.94
CA VAL A 217 11.50 -3.64 -18.53
C VAL A 217 11.09 -2.79 -19.74
N PHE A 218 9.78 -2.69 -20.02
CA PHE A 218 9.22 -1.85 -21.09
C PHE A 218 9.65 -2.17 -22.54
N HIS A 219 9.76 -3.44 -22.93
CA HIS A 219 9.99 -3.85 -24.33
C HIS A 219 11.29 -3.36 -25.03
N ASP A 220 12.16 -2.61 -24.34
CA ASP A 220 13.37 -2.02 -24.96
C ASP A 220 14.58 -2.97 -25.00
N HIS A 221 14.54 -4.07 -24.25
CA HIS A 221 15.57 -5.10 -24.28
C HIS A 221 14.98 -6.49 -24.58
N PRO A 222 15.57 -7.25 -25.53
CA PRO A 222 15.09 -8.60 -25.81
C PRO A 222 15.33 -9.50 -24.60
N PRO A 223 14.46 -10.50 -24.36
CA PRO A 223 14.67 -11.48 -23.30
C PRO A 223 16.05 -12.14 -23.41
N ALA A 224 16.74 -12.25 -22.28
CA ALA A 224 18.11 -12.76 -22.21
C ALA A 224 18.19 -13.96 -21.27
N VAL A 225 18.97 -14.98 -21.68
CA VAL A 225 19.23 -16.14 -20.83
C VAL A 225 20.21 -15.76 -19.72
N VAL A 226 19.83 -16.05 -18.48
CA VAL A 226 20.69 -15.83 -17.32
C VAL A 226 21.71 -16.96 -17.23
N ALA A 227 22.92 -16.69 -17.69
CA ALA A 227 23.98 -17.69 -17.77
C ALA A 227 24.39 -18.22 -16.39
N GLY A 228 24.30 -19.54 -16.20
CA GLY A 228 24.74 -20.23 -14.98
C GLY A 228 23.72 -20.23 -13.83
N ALA A 229 22.53 -19.64 -14.03
CA ALA A 229 21.43 -19.77 -13.09
C ALA A 229 20.80 -21.17 -13.18
N ASP A 230 20.36 -21.70 -12.04
CA ASP A 230 19.66 -22.98 -12.02
C ASP A 230 18.14 -22.82 -12.18
N PRO A 231 17.53 -23.29 -13.28
CA PRO A 231 16.11 -23.08 -13.55
C PRO A 231 15.17 -23.72 -12.52
N GLY A 232 15.57 -24.80 -11.86
CA GLY A 232 14.71 -25.51 -10.91
C GLY A 232 14.71 -24.90 -9.50
N SER A 233 15.65 -24.00 -9.18
CA SER A 233 15.82 -23.47 -7.83
C SER A 233 16.04 -21.96 -7.75
N PHE A 234 16.27 -21.28 -8.88
CA PHE A 234 16.32 -19.83 -8.96
C PHE A 234 15.03 -19.24 -8.42
N ARG A 235 15.15 -18.20 -7.61
CA ARG A 235 14.01 -17.47 -7.05
C ARG A 235 14.45 -16.16 -6.47
N ARG A 236 13.53 -15.20 -6.42
CA ARG A 236 13.70 -13.98 -5.63
C ARG A 236 13.79 -14.36 -4.15
N VAL A 237 14.71 -13.75 -3.42
CA VAL A 237 14.91 -14.01 -1.99
C VAL A 237 14.71 -12.78 -1.11
N THR A 238 14.75 -11.58 -1.66
CA THR A 238 14.34 -10.35 -0.96
C THR A 238 13.25 -9.64 -1.75
N ALA A 239 12.24 -9.10 -1.07
CA ALA A 239 11.37 -8.10 -1.66
C ALA A 239 12.05 -6.74 -1.47
N GLY A 240 12.06 -5.94 -2.52
CA GLY A 240 12.84 -4.72 -2.62
C GLY A 240 12.02 -3.69 -3.37
N SER A 241 12.00 -2.46 -2.84
CA SER A 241 11.41 -1.31 -3.50
C SER A 241 12.37 -0.83 -4.60
N HIS A 242 11.86 -0.13 -5.63
CA HIS A 242 12.66 0.44 -6.73
C HIS A 242 13.29 -0.56 -7.72
N GLY A 243 12.86 -1.82 -7.71
CA GLY A 243 13.31 -2.82 -8.70
C GLY A 243 14.68 -3.44 -8.40
N GLU A 244 15.26 -3.20 -7.23
CA GLU A 244 16.46 -3.90 -6.77
C GLU A 244 16.08 -5.11 -5.92
N ALA A 245 16.79 -6.23 -6.08
CA ALA A 245 16.48 -7.45 -5.35
C ALA A 245 17.63 -8.45 -5.36
N PHE A 246 17.67 -9.31 -4.35
CA PHE A 246 18.47 -10.52 -4.38
C PHE A 246 17.66 -11.69 -4.93
N TYR A 247 18.33 -12.51 -5.73
CA TYR A 247 17.87 -13.82 -6.19
C TYR A 247 18.87 -14.88 -5.72
N ALA A 248 18.40 -16.11 -5.52
CA ALA A 248 19.27 -17.21 -5.17
C ALA A 248 18.84 -18.48 -5.91
N ASP A 249 19.83 -19.34 -6.14
CA ASP A 249 19.62 -20.69 -6.62
C ASP A 249 20.52 -21.68 -5.84
N ARG A 250 20.55 -22.94 -6.26
CA ARG A 250 21.42 -23.96 -5.61
C ARG A 250 22.93 -23.72 -5.79
N HIS A 251 23.33 -22.80 -6.66
CA HIS A 251 24.71 -22.49 -7.02
C HIS A 251 25.21 -21.15 -6.50
N GLY A 252 24.33 -20.27 -6.01
CA GLY A 252 24.73 -19.00 -5.41
C GLY A 252 23.62 -17.97 -5.30
N VAL A 253 24.05 -16.72 -5.08
CA VAL A 253 23.18 -15.55 -4.96
C VAL A 253 23.54 -14.53 -6.03
N TRP A 254 22.52 -13.78 -6.44
CA TRP A 254 22.55 -12.80 -7.51
C TRP A 254 21.92 -11.51 -7.01
N TYR A 255 22.47 -10.37 -7.41
CA TYR A 255 21.94 -9.04 -7.10
C TYR A 255 21.47 -8.37 -8.38
N LEU A 256 20.20 -7.98 -8.44
CA LEU A 256 19.65 -7.14 -9.50
C LEU A 256 19.79 -5.68 -9.07
N ASP A 257 20.55 -4.89 -9.84
CA ASP A 257 20.73 -3.47 -9.56
C ASP A 257 19.61 -2.58 -10.14
N SER A 258 19.61 -1.30 -9.80
CA SER A 258 18.64 -0.30 -10.30
C SER A 258 18.71 -0.07 -11.81
N GLN A 259 19.79 -0.52 -12.48
CA GLN A 259 19.93 -0.52 -13.94
C GLN A 259 19.50 -1.86 -14.56
N ARG A 260 18.95 -2.79 -13.76
CA ARG A 260 18.49 -4.12 -14.16
C ARG A 260 19.61 -5.05 -14.64
N HIS A 261 20.84 -4.77 -14.26
CA HIS A 261 21.93 -5.72 -14.44
C HIS A 261 21.94 -6.73 -13.30
N LEU A 262 22.05 -8.02 -13.65
CA LEU A 262 22.14 -9.10 -12.68
C LEU A 262 23.61 -9.46 -12.42
N HIS A 263 24.05 -9.29 -11.17
CA HIS A 263 25.42 -9.54 -10.71
C HIS A 263 25.48 -10.82 -9.88
N ARG A 264 26.34 -11.78 -10.27
CA ARG A 264 26.57 -12.97 -9.44
C ARG A 264 27.49 -12.63 -8.28
N LEU A 265 27.08 -12.93 -7.06
CA LEU A 265 27.92 -12.74 -5.89
C LEU A 265 29.04 -13.79 -5.85
N PRO A 266 30.25 -13.40 -5.41
CA PRO A 266 31.38 -14.32 -5.32
C PRO A 266 31.10 -15.41 -4.26
N ASP A 267 31.29 -16.68 -4.65
CA ASP A 267 31.20 -17.83 -3.75
C ASP A 267 32.38 -17.81 -2.77
N ARG A 268 32.16 -17.32 -1.54
CA ARG A 268 33.22 -17.20 -0.52
C ARG A 268 32.91 -17.91 0.80
N THR A 269 31.69 -18.39 1.00
CA THR A 269 31.22 -18.78 2.34
C THR A 269 31.05 -20.29 2.51
N GLY A 270 31.10 -21.09 1.43
CA GLY A 270 30.76 -22.53 1.49
C GLY A 270 29.36 -22.81 2.06
N THR A 271 28.57 -21.74 2.24
CA THR A 271 27.31 -21.67 2.98
C THR A 271 26.37 -20.85 2.11
N ILE A 272 25.23 -21.43 1.75
CA ILE A 272 24.27 -20.81 0.85
C ILE A 272 23.66 -19.59 1.55
N LEU A 273 23.93 -18.40 0.99
CA LEU A 273 23.21 -17.17 1.34
C LEU A 273 21.73 -17.37 1.02
N ARG A 274 20.86 -17.10 1.98
CA ARG A 274 19.40 -17.17 1.84
C ARG A 274 18.86 -15.77 2.07
N GLY A 275 17.82 -15.37 1.37
CA GLY A 275 17.14 -14.11 1.72
C GLY A 275 16.63 -14.18 3.16
N PHE A 276 16.77 -13.06 3.86
CA PHE A 276 16.18 -12.90 5.16
C PHE A 276 14.67 -12.71 4.99
N ARG A 277 13.94 -13.84 5.05
CA ARG A 277 12.50 -14.02 4.78
C ARG A 277 12.09 -13.84 3.30
N PRO A 278 11.40 -14.83 2.70
CA PRO A 278 10.77 -14.63 1.40
C PRO A 278 9.59 -13.64 1.56
N GLY A 279 9.74 -12.43 1.01
CA GLY A 279 8.63 -11.51 0.74
C GLY A 279 8.42 -10.31 1.69
N GLY A 280 9.40 -9.90 2.50
CA GLY A 280 9.24 -8.72 3.38
C GLY A 280 8.77 -7.48 2.61
N ALA A 281 7.72 -6.79 3.07
CA ALA A 281 7.21 -5.60 2.38
C ALA A 281 8.23 -4.44 2.37
N ASP A 282 9.17 -4.48 3.30
CA ASP A 282 10.11 -3.41 3.54
C ASP A 282 11.40 -3.71 2.77
N GLY A 283 11.66 -2.85 1.79
CA GLY A 283 12.54 -3.07 0.64
C GLY A 283 14.03 -3.24 0.91
N GLU A 284 14.41 -3.79 2.05
CA GLU A 284 15.79 -3.97 2.49
C GLU A 284 16.36 -5.29 1.99
N PRO A 285 17.44 -5.24 1.21
CA PRO A 285 18.03 -6.44 0.64
C PRO A 285 18.93 -7.10 1.70
N LEU A 286 18.32 -7.77 2.67
CA LEU A 286 18.97 -8.53 3.73
C LEU A 286 19.13 -10.02 3.36
N LEU A 287 20.31 -10.56 3.64
CA LEU A 287 20.67 -11.96 3.41
C LEU A 287 21.12 -12.62 4.71
N LEU A 288 20.63 -13.82 4.97
CA LEU A 288 21.11 -14.70 6.03
C LEU A 288 22.19 -15.66 5.46
N CYS A 289 23.39 -15.64 6.03
CA CYS A 289 24.47 -16.58 5.76
C CYS A 289 24.79 -17.41 7.01
N GLY A 290 24.34 -18.67 7.05
CA GLY A 290 24.47 -19.46 8.27
C GLY A 290 23.72 -18.79 9.43
N ASN A 291 24.46 -18.34 10.44
CA ASN A 291 23.91 -17.62 11.60
C ASN A 291 24.21 -16.12 11.60
N THR A 292 24.52 -15.57 10.42
CA THR A 292 24.93 -14.17 10.27
C THR A 292 24.05 -13.45 9.27
N VAL A 293 23.79 -12.15 9.49
CA VAL A 293 22.97 -11.34 8.58
C VAL A 293 23.87 -10.38 7.82
N TRP A 294 23.56 -10.20 6.54
CA TRP A 294 24.28 -9.36 5.61
C TRP A 294 23.30 -8.37 4.98
N HIS A 295 23.71 -7.13 4.82
CA HIS A 295 22.92 -6.07 4.19
C HIS A 295 23.71 -5.44 3.07
N LEU A 296 23.01 -4.99 2.02
CA LEU A 296 23.62 -4.20 0.96
C LEU A 296 23.90 -2.78 1.45
N VAL A 297 25.14 -2.33 1.27
CA VAL A 297 25.58 -0.97 1.53
C VAL A 297 25.99 -0.32 0.22
N ARG A 298 25.58 0.93 0.04
CA ARG A 298 26.01 1.80 -1.06
C ARG A 298 27.00 2.81 -0.52
N THR A 299 28.13 2.99 -1.19
CA THR A 299 29.14 3.97 -0.78
C THR A 299 29.59 4.78 -1.97
N ASP A 300 29.42 6.10 -1.89
CA ASP A 300 29.88 7.02 -2.91
C ASP A 300 31.41 7.11 -2.94
N TYR A 301 31.98 7.15 -4.13
CA TYR A 301 33.38 7.52 -4.31
C TYR A 301 33.58 9.01 -4.04
N VAL A 302 34.39 9.32 -3.02
CA VAL A 302 34.84 10.69 -2.68
C VAL A 302 35.40 11.40 -3.93
N ASP A 303 36.22 10.70 -4.70
CA ASP A 303 36.67 11.06 -6.03
C ASP A 303 36.73 9.82 -6.94
N ASN A 304 36.25 9.94 -8.18
CA ASN A 304 36.03 8.80 -9.07
C ASN A 304 37.31 8.39 -9.83
N THR A 305 38.46 8.40 -9.16
CA THR A 305 39.76 8.03 -9.74
C THR A 305 40.01 6.53 -9.55
N PRO A 306 40.78 5.86 -10.45
CA PRO A 306 41.13 4.45 -10.29
C PRO A 306 41.78 4.11 -8.93
N ALA A 307 42.60 5.03 -8.40
CA ALA A 307 43.26 4.85 -7.12
C ALA A 307 42.28 4.89 -5.94
N SER A 308 41.31 5.81 -5.95
CA SER A 308 40.30 5.92 -4.90
C SER A 308 39.29 4.78 -4.92
N ARG A 309 38.92 4.30 -6.12
CA ARG A 309 38.11 3.09 -6.28
C ARG A 309 38.82 1.86 -5.70
N GLN A 310 40.10 1.67 -6.07
CA GLN A 310 40.92 0.57 -5.56
C GLN A 310 41.07 0.63 -4.04
N ARG A 311 41.31 1.82 -3.48
CA ARG A 311 41.40 2.02 -2.03
C ARG A 311 40.10 1.63 -1.33
N LEU A 312 38.94 2.09 -1.82
CA LEU A 312 37.66 1.75 -1.20
C LEU A 312 37.39 0.24 -1.26
N LEU A 313 37.67 -0.41 -2.39
CA LEU A 313 37.57 -1.86 -2.52
C LEU A 313 38.45 -2.59 -1.50
N GLU A 314 39.71 -2.17 -1.35
CA GLU A 314 40.63 -2.74 -0.37
C GLU A 314 40.15 -2.52 1.07
N GLU A 315 39.69 -1.32 1.40
CA GLU A 315 39.13 -0.99 2.72
C GLU A 315 37.87 -1.83 3.03
N THR A 316 36.97 -1.99 2.06
CA THR A 316 35.77 -2.82 2.19
C THR A 316 36.14 -4.27 2.48
N VAL A 317 37.07 -4.84 1.70
CA VAL A 317 37.53 -6.23 1.91
C VAL A 317 38.27 -6.38 3.24
N GLN A 318 39.09 -5.40 3.65
CA GLN A 318 39.78 -5.41 4.95
C GLN A 318 38.81 -5.39 6.13
N ARG A 319 37.65 -4.74 5.99
CA ARG A 319 36.58 -4.73 6.98
C ARG A 319 35.68 -5.97 6.93
N GLY A 320 35.99 -6.94 6.07
CA GLY A 320 35.19 -8.17 5.91
C GLY A 320 33.97 -8.02 5.01
N GLY A 321 33.80 -6.87 4.35
CA GLY A 321 32.74 -6.64 3.37
C GLY A 321 32.98 -7.40 2.06
N LEU A 322 31.90 -7.71 1.35
CA LEU A 322 31.94 -8.40 0.06
C LEU A 322 31.51 -7.44 -1.05
N PRO A 323 32.45 -6.98 -1.91
CA PRO A 323 32.08 -6.19 -3.09
C PRO A 323 31.11 -6.94 -4.00
N VAL A 324 30.05 -6.26 -4.44
CA VAL A 324 29.01 -6.80 -5.33
C VAL A 324 29.19 -6.24 -6.74
N CYS A 325 29.08 -4.92 -6.90
CA CYS A 325 29.24 -4.25 -8.19
C CYS A 325 29.62 -2.77 -8.03
N GLU A 326 30.00 -2.13 -9.13
CA GLU A 326 30.22 -0.69 -9.21
C GLU A 326 29.25 -0.09 -10.24
N ALA A 327 28.55 0.99 -9.87
CA ALA A 327 27.64 1.69 -10.79
C ALA A 327 27.68 3.21 -10.56
N ALA A 328 27.70 3.98 -11.65
CA ALA A 328 27.55 5.45 -11.74
C ALA A 328 28.46 6.39 -10.90
N ARG A 329 29.15 5.90 -9.86
CA ARG A 329 30.12 6.52 -8.91
C ARG A 329 30.04 5.89 -7.51
N GLN A 330 29.44 4.71 -7.40
CA GLN A 330 29.17 4.04 -6.13
C GLN A 330 29.76 2.64 -6.14
N LEU A 331 30.22 2.20 -4.98
CA LEU A 331 30.50 0.80 -4.69
C LEU A 331 29.29 0.21 -3.95
N PHE A 332 28.78 -0.90 -4.47
CA PHE A 332 27.79 -1.74 -3.82
C PHE A 332 28.51 -2.92 -3.19
N TRP A 333 28.26 -3.16 -1.91
CA TRP A 333 28.93 -4.23 -1.18
C TRP A 333 28.05 -4.76 -0.05
N LEU A 334 28.21 -6.04 0.30
CA LEU A 334 27.54 -6.61 1.46
C LEU A 334 28.36 -6.37 2.73
N ALA A 335 27.72 -5.81 3.73
CA ALA A 335 28.24 -5.69 5.09
C ALA A 335 27.62 -6.76 5.99
N HIS A 336 28.44 -7.41 6.80
CA HIS A 336 27.98 -8.29 7.87
C HIS A 336 27.45 -7.44 9.02
N ALA A 337 26.19 -7.64 9.39
CA ALA A 337 25.67 -7.19 10.67
C ALA A 337 26.10 -8.24 11.70
N ASP A 338 26.88 -7.86 12.72
CA ASP A 338 27.38 -8.73 13.80
C ASP A 338 26.24 -9.22 14.72
N VAL A 339 25.26 -9.92 14.14
CA VAL A 339 23.98 -10.30 14.75
C VAL A 339 23.79 -11.81 14.75
N ASP A 340 23.03 -12.30 15.73
CA ASP A 340 22.64 -13.72 15.78
C ASP A 340 21.45 -13.99 14.86
N GLY A 341 21.75 -14.49 13.66
CA GLY A 341 20.75 -14.78 12.63
C GLY A 341 19.67 -15.80 13.03
N ALA A 342 19.88 -16.63 14.06
CA ALA A 342 18.87 -17.59 14.54
C ALA A 342 17.75 -16.89 15.34
N SER A 343 18.11 -15.84 16.08
CA SER A 343 17.18 -15.02 16.84
C SER A 343 16.82 -13.71 16.13
N PHE A 344 17.43 -13.40 14.99
CA PHE A 344 17.22 -12.13 14.30
C PHE A 344 15.79 -11.98 13.78
N HIS A 345 15.15 -10.86 14.10
CA HIS A 345 13.77 -10.55 13.77
C HIS A 345 13.63 -9.10 13.31
N HIS A 346 12.80 -8.91 12.29
CA HIS A 346 12.41 -7.59 11.77
C HIS A 346 11.26 -7.04 12.62
N LEU A 347 11.40 -5.80 13.07
CA LEU A 347 10.36 -5.05 13.75
C LEU A 347 9.64 -4.10 12.79
N ASP A 348 10.42 -3.34 12.01
CA ASP A 348 9.96 -2.27 11.12
C ASP A 348 11.05 -1.88 10.13
N GLU A 349 10.74 -0.97 9.20
CA GLU A 349 11.71 -0.41 8.27
C GLU A 349 12.97 0.09 9.00
N TYR A 350 14.10 -0.53 8.64
CA TYR A 350 15.45 -0.42 9.18
C TYR A 350 15.62 -0.89 10.62
N LEU A 351 14.59 -1.37 11.30
CA LEU A 351 14.59 -1.70 12.72
C LEU A 351 14.47 -3.22 12.96
N PHE A 352 15.45 -3.77 13.66
CA PHE A 352 15.58 -5.21 13.89
C PHE A 352 15.97 -5.50 15.33
N GLU A 353 15.76 -6.73 15.79
CA GLU A 353 16.31 -7.21 17.06
C GLU A 353 16.82 -8.65 16.95
N ASP A 354 17.65 -9.05 17.90
CA ASP A 354 17.95 -10.45 18.21
C ASP A 354 17.75 -10.69 19.72
N ASP A 355 18.17 -11.83 20.26
CA ASP A 355 18.00 -12.10 21.70
C ASP A 355 18.81 -11.16 22.63
N LYS A 356 19.69 -10.30 22.08
CA LYS A 356 20.64 -9.48 22.83
C LYS A 356 20.48 -7.98 22.58
N HIS A 357 20.26 -7.56 21.35
CA HIS A 357 20.27 -6.16 20.96
C HIS A 357 19.14 -5.81 20.00
N VAL A 358 18.84 -4.52 19.94
CA VAL A 358 18.06 -3.90 18.87
C VAL A 358 19.03 -3.17 17.93
N TYR A 359 18.79 -3.26 16.63
CA TYR A 359 19.63 -2.77 15.56
C TYR A 359 18.87 -1.80 14.66
N LEU A 360 19.60 -0.79 14.19
CA LEU A 360 19.19 0.04 13.08
C LEU A 360 20.06 -0.29 11.87
N ILE A 361 19.47 -0.82 10.80
CA ILE A 361 20.16 -1.28 9.58
C ILE A 361 19.62 -0.51 8.37
N PRO A 362 20.08 0.73 8.14
CA PRO A 362 19.72 1.50 6.96
C PRO A 362 20.36 0.95 5.68
N THR A 363 19.80 1.31 4.51
CA THR A 363 20.31 0.89 3.19
C THR A 363 21.53 1.68 2.69
N ASP A 364 21.80 2.84 3.29
CA ASP A 364 22.82 3.80 2.85
C ASP A 364 24.03 3.91 3.81
N SER A 365 24.00 3.19 4.92
CA SER A 365 25.02 3.27 5.97
C SER A 365 25.16 1.96 6.74
N ALA A 366 26.22 1.86 7.54
CA ALA A 366 26.48 0.64 8.30
C ALA A 366 25.42 0.44 9.40
N SER A 367 25.05 -0.82 9.63
CA SER A 367 24.24 -1.22 10.78
C SER A 367 24.79 -0.69 12.10
N SER A 368 23.91 -0.26 13.00
CA SER A 368 24.28 0.20 14.35
C SER A 368 23.43 -0.48 15.42
N VAL A 369 24.04 -0.77 16.57
CA VAL A 369 23.33 -1.24 17.77
C VAL A 369 22.70 -0.03 18.45
N LEU A 370 21.43 -0.16 18.84
CA LEU A 370 20.74 0.84 19.64
C LEU A 370 21.12 0.69 21.11
N ASP A 371 22.22 1.35 21.50
CA ASP A 371 22.68 1.37 22.89
C ASP A 371 21.56 1.79 23.85
N GLY A 372 21.39 1.02 24.94
CA GLY A 372 20.39 1.28 25.97
C GLY A 372 18.99 0.73 25.69
N ILE A 373 18.74 0.19 24.48
CA ILE A 373 17.48 -0.45 24.12
C ILE A 373 17.64 -1.97 24.16
N HIS A 374 16.73 -2.65 24.86
CA HIS A 374 16.73 -4.10 24.98
C HIS A 374 15.68 -4.76 24.07
N PRO A 375 15.93 -5.98 23.57
CA PRO A 375 14.95 -6.70 22.78
C PRO A 375 13.60 -6.86 23.50
N GLY A 376 12.51 -6.75 22.74
CA GLY A 376 11.14 -6.87 23.24
C GLY A 376 10.68 -5.72 24.14
N THR A 377 11.46 -4.64 24.28
CA THR A 377 11.07 -3.47 25.10
C THR A 377 10.42 -2.35 24.29
N LEU A 378 10.63 -2.33 22.97
CA LEU A 378 10.00 -1.33 22.11
C LEU A 378 8.51 -1.61 21.94
N GLN A 379 7.73 -0.54 21.89
CA GLN A 379 6.28 -0.58 21.72
C GLN A 379 5.87 0.21 20.50
N ARG A 380 4.93 -0.34 19.72
CA ARG A 380 4.36 0.36 18.57
C ARG A 380 3.34 1.41 19.06
N VAL A 381 3.53 2.66 18.65
CA VAL A 381 2.65 3.80 18.91
C VAL A 381 2.36 4.46 17.56
N GLY A 382 1.19 4.16 16.97
CA GLY A 382 0.88 4.59 15.60
C GLY A 382 1.89 4.02 14.59
N ASP A 383 2.50 4.91 13.82
CA ASP A 383 3.51 4.59 12.80
C ASP A 383 4.95 4.58 13.37
N LEU A 384 5.09 4.64 14.70
CA LEU A 384 6.39 4.75 15.38
C LEU A 384 6.65 3.56 16.29
N TRP A 385 7.92 3.16 16.37
CA TRP A 385 8.39 2.33 17.48
C TRP A 385 8.97 3.22 18.57
N CYS A 386 8.61 2.95 19.82
CA CYS A 386 8.96 3.80 20.95
C CYS A 386 9.56 2.98 22.09
N SER A 387 10.60 3.54 22.70
CA SER A 387 11.03 3.22 24.06
C SER A 387 10.46 4.26 25.03
N ALA A 388 10.94 4.27 26.28
CA ALA A 388 10.56 5.30 27.24
C ALA A 388 11.06 6.71 26.84
N ASP A 389 12.23 6.79 26.20
CA ASP A 389 12.94 8.06 25.98
C ASP A 389 13.21 8.36 24.50
N GLU A 390 12.89 7.44 23.59
CA GLU A 390 13.15 7.58 22.17
C GLU A 390 12.02 6.99 21.31
N ALA A 391 11.73 7.64 20.20
CA ALA A 391 10.93 7.09 19.11
C ALA A 391 11.81 6.85 17.86
N PHE A 392 11.39 5.92 17.03
CA PHE A 392 12.07 5.51 15.82
C PHE A 392 11.08 5.63 14.65
N PHE A 393 11.54 6.33 13.60
CA PHE A 393 10.82 6.45 12.34
C PHE A 393 11.82 6.30 11.21
N TRP A 394 11.66 5.27 10.38
CA TRP A 394 12.68 4.85 9.42
C TRP A 394 14.05 4.71 10.10
N SER A 395 15.12 5.22 9.46
CA SER A 395 16.48 5.22 9.97
C SER A 395 16.77 6.32 11.01
N ARG A 396 15.74 6.96 11.59
CA ARG A 396 15.92 8.13 12.47
C ARG A 396 15.57 7.81 13.91
N ARG A 397 16.49 8.15 14.81
CA ARG A 397 16.26 8.20 16.26
C ARG A 397 15.72 9.58 16.64
N ILE A 398 14.64 9.59 17.40
CA ILE A 398 13.94 10.80 17.80
C ILE A 398 13.86 10.84 19.33
N PRO A 399 14.62 11.71 20.01
CA PRO A 399 14.54 11.83 21.46
C PRO A 399 13.16 12.33 21.91
N LEU A 400 12.54 11.59 22.82
CA LEU A 400 11.34 12.02 23.55
C LEU A 400 11.76 12.88 24.75
N ARG A 401 10.94 13.86 25.13
CA ARG A 401 11.34 14.89 26.09
C ARG A 401 10.59 14.80 27.41
N ASP A 402 9.28 14.58 27.36
CA ASP A 402 8.43 14.77 28.54
C ASP A 402 7.48 13.60 28.80
N GLY A 403 7.86 12.39 28.39
CA GLY A 403 7.16 11.16 28.74
C GLY A 403 6.84 10.27 27.54
N PRO A 404 6.05 9.20 27.76
CA PRO A 404 5.68 8.27 26.71
C PRO A 404 4.79 8.96 25.68
N LEU A 405 5.05 8.66 24.41
CA LEU A 405 4.29 9.20 23.29
C LEU A 405 2.93 8.50 23.17
N ARG A 406 1.90 9.25 22.81
CA ARG A 406 0.56 8.75 22.48
C ARG A 406 0.21 9.12 21.04
N HIS A 407 -0.33 8.16 20.29
CA HIS A 407 -0.88 8.40 18.95
C HIS A 407 -2.29 8.95 19.05
N LEU A 408 -2.58 10.04 18.31
CA LEU A 408 -3.89 10.71 18.31
C LEU A 408 -4.70 10.38 17.04
N GLY A 409 -4.13 9.57 16.14
CA GLY A 409 -4.68 9.28 14.81
C GLY A 409 -4.06 10.15 13.71
N GLY A 410 -4.06 9.63 12.48
CA GLY A 410 -3.34 10.27 11.37
C GLY A 410 -1.86 10.47 11.73
N GLN A 411 -1.33 11.64 11.39
CA GLN A 411 0.07 12.01 11.62
C GLN A 411 0.30 12.78 12.94
N TYR A 412 -0.66 12.76 13.88
CA TYR A 412 -0.56 13.52 15.14
C TYR A 412 -0.23 12.64 16.35
N TYR A 413 0.64 13.16 17.20
CA TYR A 413 1.09 12.51 18.44
C TYR A 413 1.15 13.53 19.58
N ALA A 414 1.18 13.07 20.82
CA ALA A 414 1.43 13.93 21.98
C ALA A 414 2.13 13.16 23.11
N ASP A 415 2.99 13.84 23.86
CA ASP A 415 3.41 13.39 25.19
C ASP A 415 2.62 14.16 26.27
N ASP A 416 3.09 14.18 27.52
CA ASP A 416 2.40 14.87 28.62
C ASP A 416 2.44 16.41 28.49
N ARG A 417 3.33 16.96 27.67
CA ARG A 417 3.57 18.42 27.59
C ARG A 417 3.51 19.00 26.19
N HIS A 418 3.78 18.21 25.17
CA HIS A 418 3.97 18.65 23.80
C HIS A 418 3.07 17.87 22.84
N GLY A 419 2.53 18.59 21.86
CA GLY A 419 1.94 18.02 20.66
C GLY A 419 2.97 17.89 19.55
N TYR A 420 2.83 16.88 18.70
CA TYR A 420 3.74 16.57 17.60
C TYR A 420 2.99 16.27 16.31
N TYR A 421 3.67 16.49 15.19
CA TYR A 421 3.23 16.07 13.86
C TYR A 421 4.35 15.31 13.16
N LEU A 422 3.98 14.21 12.52
CA LEU A 422 4.88 13.36 11.76
C LEU A 422 4.81 13.73 10.27
N HIS A 423 5.92 14.25 9.75
CA HIS A 423 6.10 14.52 8.32
C HIS A 423 7.56 14.29 7.92
N GLY A 424 7.90 13.04 7.61
CA GLY A 424 9.28 12.59 7.40
C GLY A 424 10.14 12.57 8.68
N THR A 425 9.75 13.31 9.71
CA THR A 425 10.26 13.27 11.08
C THR A 425 9.16 13.67 12.04
N LEU A 426 9.19 13.16 13.26
CA LEU A 426 8.33 13.63 14.34
C LEU A 426 8.87 14.99 14.82
N ALA A 427 8.09 16.05 14.61
CA ALA A 427 8.45 17.41 14.99
C ALA A 427 7.46 17.96 16.03
N PRO A 428 7.93 18.66 17.07
CA PRO A 428 7.02 19.31 18.01
C PRO A 428 6.27 20.43 17.29
N LEU A 429 4.97 20.51 17.58
CA LEU A 429 4.13 21.61 17.14
C LEU A 429 4.39 22.82 18.05
N GLU A 430 4.79 23.93 17.44
CA GLU A 430 5.12 25.14 18.18
C GLU A 430 3.90 25.62 18.99
N GLY A 431 4.06 25.71 20.32
CA GLY A 431 3.03 26.16 21.25
C GLY A 431 2.01 25.10 21.66
N ALA A 432 1.98 23.92 21.01
CA ALA A 432 1.02 22.87 21.32
C ALA A 432 1.30 22.21 22.66
N SER A 433 0.26 22.07 23.48
CA SER A 433 0.33 21.32 24.73
C SER A 433 0.10 19.81 24.54
N GLY A 434 0.44 19.01 25.56
CA GLY A 434 0.13 17.57 25.60
C GLY A 434 -1.38 17.25 25.64
N ALA A 435 -2.23 18.26 25.81
CA ALA A 435 -3.69 18.14 25.71
C ALA A 435 -4.19 18.14 24.25
N LEU A 436 -3.28 18.16 23.26
CA LEU A 436 -3.61 18.06 21.84
C LEU A 436 -4.51 16.84 21.58
N VAL A 437 -5.54 17.06 20.78
CA VAL A 437 -6.43 16.05 20.25
C VAL A 437 -6.57 16.22 18.75
N ARG A 438 -6.65 15.11 18.00
CA ARG A 438 -7.05 15.15 16.60
C ARG A 438 -8.57 15.34 16.51
N ALA A 439 -9.03 16.20 15.61
CA ALA A 439 -10.44 16.34 15.35
C ALA A 439 -11.03 15.01 14.83
N PRO A 440 -12.10 14.47 15.44
CA PRO A 440 -12.64 13.17 15.08
C PRO A 440 -13.22 13.13 13.66
N PHE A 441 -13.62 14.28 13.13
CA PHE A 441 -14.21 14.46 11.80
C PHE A 441 -13.20 14.89 10.73
N HIS A 442 -11.92 15.08 11.07
CA HIS A 442 -10.95 15.62 10.12
C HIS A 442 -9.52 15.12 10.39
N ARG A 443 -9.00 14.26 9.50
CA ARG A 443 -7.71 13.56 9.69
C ARG A 443 -6.49 14.46 9.86
N ALA A 444 -6.49 15.62 9.20
CA ALA A 444 -5.38 16.55 9.22
C ALA A 444 -5.52 17.70 10.24
N LEU A 445 -6.61 17.74 11.01
CA LEU A 445 -6.89 18.83 11.95
C LEU A 445 -6.67 18.35 13.39
N ALA A 446 -5.98 19.16 14.18
CA ALA A 446 -5.79 18.92 15.61
C ALA A 446 -5.92 20.23 16.39
N TYR A 447 -6.28 20.15 17.66
CA TYR A 447 -6.45 21.31 18.54
C TYR A 447 -6.20 20.93 19.99
N ASP A 448 -5.87 21.90 20.83
CA ASP A 448 -5.56 21.68 22.25
C ASP A 448 -6.43 22.53 23.20
N GLY A 449 -7.55 23.04 22.70
CA GLY A 449 -8.44 23.96 23.41
C GLY A 449 -7.97 25.42 23.39
N LYS A 450 -6.78 25.72 22.86
CA LYS A 450 -6.29 27.10 22.69
C LYS A 450 -5.95 27.42 21.24
N GLN A 451 -5.29 26.49 20.58
CA GLN A 451 -4.78 26.64 19.23
C GLN A 451 -5.28 25.49 18.36
N VAL A 452 -5.21 25.70 17.05
CA VAL A 452 -5.62 24.73 16.03
C VAL A 452 -4.50 24.56 15.03
N TRP A 453 -4.23 23.33 14.63
CA TRP A 453 -3.24 22.97 13.62
C TRP A 453 -3.89 22.18 12.49
N TYR A 454 -3.47 22.48 11.26
CA TYR A 454 -3.83 21.77 10.05
C TYR A 454 -2.55 21.27 9.37
N GLU A 455 -2.42 19.97 9.16
CA GLU A 455 -1.19 19.31 8.66
C GLU A 455 0.08 19.77 9.39
N GLY A 456 -0.04 19.88 10.71
CA GLY A 456 1.04 20.33 11.60
C GLY A 456 1.38 21.82 11.54
N LYS A 457 0.62 22.63 10.78
CA LYS A 457 0.81 24.08 10.72
C LYS A 457 -0.25 24.78 11.56
N LEU A 458 0.17 25.75 12.37
CA LEU A 458 -0.75 26.57 13.16
C LEU A 458 -1.72 27.30 12.23
N VAL A 459 -3.02 27.22 12.52
CA VAL A 459 -4.07 27.99 11.86
C VAL A 459 -4.25 29.30 12.63
N PRO A 460 -3.85 30.46 12.05
CA PRO A 460 -3.89 31.72 12.77
C PRO A 460 -5.31 32.14 13.19
N ASP A 461 -5.43 32.69 14.39
CA ASP A 461 -6.66 33.21 15.02
C ASP A 461 -7.82 32.22 15.19
N ALA A 462 -7.64 30.94 14.86
CA ALA A 462 -8.66 29.92 15.09
C ALA A 462 -8.89 29.69 16.59
N ASP A 463 -10.16 29.50 16.96
CA ASP A 463 -10.58 29.29 18.34
C ASP A 463 -10.58 27.79 18.68
N GLY A 464 -9.49 27.33 19.28
CA GLY A 464 -9.28 25.91 19.62
C GLY A 464 -10.31 25.31 20.59
N ASP A 465 -11.09 26.12 21.31
CA ASP A 465 -12.10 25.64 22.28
C ASP A 465 -13.43 25.28 21.60
N THR A 466 -13.66 25.76 20.38
CA THR A 466 -14.98 25.69 19.71
C THR A 466 -14.95 25.00 18.34
N VAL A 467 -13.86 24.27 18.06
CA VAL A 467 -13.66 23.52 16.82
C VAL A 467 -14.78 22.50 16.60
N SER A 468 -15.43 22.56 15.44
CA SER A 468 -16.53 21.65 15.07
C SER A 468 -16.59 21.40 13.56
N ALA A 469 -17.26 20.30 13.18
CA ALA A 469 -17.51 19.97 11.79
C ALA A 469 -18.53 20.94 11.18
N VAL A 470 -18.38 21.22 9.88
CA VAL A 470 -19.49 21.76 9.08
C VAL A 470 -20.35 20.55 8.64
N PRO A 471 -21.67 20.54 8.92
CA PRO A 471 -22.53 19.44 8.50
C PRO A 471 -22.49 19.22 6.98
N ASN A 472 -22.46 17.95 6.55
CA ASN A 472 -22.49 17.54 5.14
C ASN A 472 -21.33 18.08 4.28
N ALA A 473 -20.25 18.55 4.89
CA ALA A 473 -19.15 19.23 4.21
C ALA A 473 -17.89 18.37 3.95
N GLY A 474 -18.02 17.06 4.13
CA GLY A 474 -16.89 16.14 4.08
C GLY A 474 -15.79 16.50 5.09
N PHE A 475 -14.55 16.12 4.77
CA PHE A 475 -13.37 16.32 5.61
C PHE A 475 -12.56 17.57 5.25
N LEU A 476 -13.11 18.54 4.51
CA LEU A 476 -12.34 19.70 4.01
C LEU A 476 -12.76 21.04 4.63
N TYR A 477 -14.03 21.16 5.03
CA TYR A 477 -14.53 22.33 5.75
C TYR A 477 -14.70 22.03 7.23
N TRP A 478 -14.38 23.02 8.06
CA TRP A 478 -14.62 23.00 9.50
C TRP A 478 -14.87 24.42 9.98
N GLN A 479 -15.28 24.58 11.24
CA GLN A 479 -15.59 25.88 11.79
C GLN A 479 -15.20 25.97 13.26
N ASP A 480 -15.06 27.19 13.73
CA ASP A 480 -15.06 27.53 15.15
C ASP A 480 -16.21 28.50 15.45
N ALA A 481 -16.30 29.03 16.67
CA ALA A 481 -17.36 29.96 17.04
C ALA A 481 -17.35 31.30 16.27
N ARG A 482 -16.29 31.61 15.52
CA ARG A 482 -16.05 32.92 14.89
C ARG A 482 -15.96 32.85 13.37
N ARG A 483 -15.44 31.76 12.81
CA ARG A 483 -15.08 31.64 11.40
C ARG A 483 -15.36 30.24 10.86
N VAL A 484 -15.62 30.18 9.56
CA VAL A 484 -15.66 28.93 8.79
C VAL A 484 -14.37 28.83 7.99
N TYR A 485 -13.82 27.62 7.85
CA TYR A 485 -12.54 27.35 7.23
C TYR A 485 -12.68 26.30 6.15
N TYR A 486 -11.90 26.46 5.08
CA TYR A 486 -11.53 25.40 4.15
C TYR A 486 -10.05 25.08 4.36
N ALA A 487 -9.73 23.84 4.70
CA ALA A 487 -8.38 23.47 5.16
C ALA A 487 -7.87 24.44 6.24
N ALA A 488 -6.75 25.13 6.06
CA ALA A 488 -6.23 26.11 7.01
C ALA A 488 -6.75 27.56 6.78
N HIS A 489 -7.64 27.78 5.83
CA HIS A 489 -7.94 29.12 5.29
C HIS A 489 -9.36 29.55 5.66
N PRO A 490 -9.55 30.72 6.29
CA PRO A 490 -10.88 31.21 6.63
C PRO A 490 -11.65 31.63 5.36
N LEU A 491 -12.94 31.33 5.33
CA LEU A 491 -13.87 31.81 4.31
C LEU A 491 -14.27 33.26 4.64
N PRO A 492 -13.97 34.25 3.78
CA PRO A 492 -14.36 35.63 4.02
C PRO A 492 -15.88 35.79 4.09
N GLY A 493 -16.38 36.41 5.16
CA GLY A 493 -17.82 36.71 5.34
C GLY A 493 -18.70 35.54 5.76
N ALA A 494 -18.18 34.31 5.75
CA ALA A 494 -18.93 33.13 6.15
C ALA A 494 -19.26 33.17 7.66
N ILE A 495 -20.50 32.80 8.00
CA ILE A 495 -21.03 32.76 9.36
C ILE A 495 -21.08 31.29 9.80
N PRO A 496 -20.41 30.92 10.91
CA PRO A 496 -20.49 29.58 11.47
C PRO A 496 -21.94 29.10 11.65
N GLY A 497 -22.20 27.85 11.26
CA GLY A 497 -23.52 27.21 11.32
C GLY A 497 -24.47 27.55 10.18
N GLN A 498 -24.07 28.39 9.21
CA GLN A 498 -24.93 28.76 8.05
C GLN A 498 -24.38 28.30 6.70
N LEU A 499 -23.14 27.81 6.64
CA LEU A 499 -22.55 27.31 5.41
C LEU A 499 -23.23 26.00 4.97
N GLN A 500 -23.65 25.93 3.72
CA GLN A 500 -24.18 24.74 3.07
C GLN A 500 -23.18 24.27 2.04
N VAL A 501 -22.64 23.06 2.19
CA VAL A 501 -21.72 22.49 1.20
C VAL A 501 -22.49 21.66 0.20
N PHE A 502 -22.21 21.85 -1.09
CA PHE A 502 -22.83 21.05 -2.12
C PHE A 502 -22.28 19.62 -2.06
N PRO A 503 -23.14 18.59 -2.09
CA PRO A 503 -22.70 17.20 -2.00
C PRO A 503 -21.57 16.88 -2.98
N GLU A 504 -20.59 16.09 -2.52
CA GLU A 504 -19.50 15.55 -3.36
C GLU A 504 -18.67 16.62 -4.10
N SER A 505 -18.52 17.81 -3.51
CA SER A 505 -17.77 18.90 -4.14
C SER A 505 -17.04 19.78 -3.14
N VAL A 506 -16.20 20.68 -3.67
CA VAL A 506 -15.59 21.77 -2.90
C VAL A 506 -16.36 23.08 -2.99
N TYR A 507 -17.55 23.10 -3.59
CA TYR A 507 -18.38 24.29 -3.63
C TYR A 507 -19.23 24.40 -2.36
N ALA A 508 -19.43 25.63 -1.90
CA ALA A 508 -20.29 25.92 -0.76
C ALA A 508 -21.13 27.17 -1.01
N ARG A 509 -22.25 27.29 -0.29
CA ARG A 509 -23.18 28.40 -0.37
C ARG A 509 -23.47 28.95 1.01
N GLN A 510 -23.56 30.27 1.10
CA GLN A 510 -24.18 30.96 2.21
C GLN A 510 -25.03 32.12 1.70
N GLY A 511 -26.36 31.96 1.78
CA GLY A 511 -27.28 32.97 1.24
C GLY A 511 -27.14 33.14 -0.27
N GLN A 512 -26.63 34.28 -0.72
CA GLN A 512 -26.38 34.60 -2.14
C GLN A 512 -24.90 34.50 -2.54
N GLU A 513 -24.02 34.14 -1.60
CA GLU A 513 -22.61 33.96 -1.85
C GLU A 513 -22.34 32.48 -2.14
N ILE A 514 -21.69 32.22 -3.28
CA ILE A 514 -21.11 30.92 -3.62
C ILE A 514 -19.61 30.99 -3.35
N TYR A 515 -19.05 29.93 -2.81
CA TYR A 515 -17.64 29.75 -2.56
C TYR A 515 -17.13 28.54 -3.34
N PHE A 516 -15.95 28.66 -3.92
CA PHE A 516 -15.13 27.53 -4.33
C PHE A 516 -13.96 27.45 -3.35
N MET A 517 -13.92 26.39 -2.53
CA MET A 517 -13.01 26.32 -1.38
C MET A 517 -13.15 27.56 -0.47
N GLN A 518 -12.07 28.28 -0.20
CA GLN A 518 -12.09 29.54 0.56
C GLN A 518 -12.46 30.78 -0.28
N VAL A 519 -12.62 30.66 -1.60
CA VAL A 519 -12.71 31.80 -2.53
C VAL A 519 -14.16 32.12 -2.86
N PRO A 520 -14.64 33.35 -2.57
CA PRO A 520 -15.99 33.77 -2.97
C PRO A 520 -16.08 34.01 -4.49
N MET A 521 -17.12 33.46 -5.11
CA MET A 521 -17.45 33.59 -6.54
C MET A 521 -18.42 34.75 -6.73
N LEU A 522 -17.89 35.97 -6.90
CA LEU A 522 -18.68 37.20 -6.91
C LEU A 522 -19.72 37.33 -8.03
N GLU A 523 -19.52 36.62 -9.16
CA GLU A 523 -20.40 36.69 -10.33
C GLU A 523 -21.37 35.51 -10.43
N ALA A 524 -21.27 34.54 -9.52
CA ALA A 524 -22.11 33.35 -9.51
C ALA A 524 -23.57 33.69 -9.17
N ASP A 525 -24.49 33.20 -9.99
CA ASP A 525 -25.92 33.29 -9.73
C ASP A 525 -26.34 32.16 -8.79
N ALA A 526 -26.29 32.43 -7.49
CA ALA A 526 -26.52 31.45 -6.42
C ALA A 526 -27.87 30.72 -6.49
N ASP A 527 -28.90 31.33 -7.11
CA ASP A 527 -30.23 30.73 -7.20
C ASP A 527 -30.33 29.68 -8.31
N SER A 528 -29.44 29.74 -9.30
CA SER A 528 -29.35 28.78 -10.40
C SER A 528 -28.08 27.94 -10.41
N PHE A 529 -27.23 28.09 -9.38
CA PHE A 529 -25.95 27.42 -9.28
C PHE A 529 -26.13 25.89 -9.09
N GLU A 530 -25.50 25.13 -9.98
CA GLU A 530 -25.53 23.67 -10.04
C GLU A 530 -24.09 23.16 -10.13
N VAL A 531 -23.74 22.23 -9.25
CA VAL A 531 -22.44 21.55 -9.29
C VAL A 531 -22.52 20.37 -10.26
N ILE A 532 -21.56 20.29 -11.17
CA ILE A 532 -21.46 19.24 -12.20
C ILE A 532 -20.55 18.10 -11.68
N ASP A 533 -19.39 18.47 -11.14
CA ASP A 533 -18.44 17.54 -10.51
C ASP A 533 -17.61 18.26 -9.44
N TRP A 534 -16.55 17.60 -8.96
CA TRP A 534 -15.65 18.12 -7.93
C TRP A 534 -15.15 19.56 -8.17
N CYS A 535 -14.84 19.93 -9.41
CA CYS A 535 -14.25 21.22 -9.79
C CYS A 535 -15.05 21.98 -10.87
N ASN A 536 -16.14 21.43 -11.38
CA ASN A 536 -16.97 22.05 -12.41
C ASN A 536 -18.35 22.37 -11.86
N ALA A 537 -18.85 23.56 -12.20
CA ALA A 537 -20.18 24.00 -11.87
C ALA A 537 -20.75 24.87 -12.98
N ARG A 538 -22.03 25.19 -12.91
CA ARG A 538 -22.68 26.15 -13.82
C ARG A 538 -23.76 26.92 -13.10
N ASP A 539 -24.13 28.04 -13.66
CA ASP A 539 -25.36 28.74 -13.31
C ASP A 539 -26.16 29.09 -14.58
N ALA A 540 -27.24 29.85 -14.45
CA ALA A 540 -28.06 30.24 -15.61
C ALA A 540 -27.34 31.10 -16.65
N ARG A 541 -26.15 31.64 -16.34
CA ARG A 541 -25.41 32.60 -17.16
C ARG A 541 -24.17 31.98 -17.79
N GLN A 542 -23.48 31.09 -17.10
CA GLN A 542 -22.19 30.54 -17.53
C GLN A 542 -21.81 29.25 -16.82
N GLU A 543 -20.81 28.56 -17.37
CA GLU A 543 -20.13 27.44 -16.74
C GLU A 543 -18.87 27.92 -16.02
N TYR A 544 -18.45 27.19 -15.00
CA TYR A 544 -17.29 27.47 -14.16
C TYR A 544 -16.37 26.26 -14.11
N TYR A 545 -15.08 26.51 -14.29
CA TYR A 545 -14.03 25.62 -13.82
C TYR A 545 -13.40 26.28 -12.60
N ARG A 546 -13.57 25.64 -11.43
CA ARG A 546 -13.16 26.19 -10.13
C ARG A 546 -13.92 27.48 -9.83
N GLU A 547 -13.24 28.53 -9.38
CA GLU A 547 -13.81 29.84 -9.10
C GLU A 547 -14.06 30.69 -10.36
N ALA A 548 -13.50 30.31 -11.50
CA ALA A 548 -13.47 31.14 -12.71
C ALA A 548 -14.50 30.69 -13.75
N PRO A 549 -15.14 31.63 -14.47
CA PRO A 549 -15.93 31.29 -15.65
C PRO A 549 -15.08 30.53 -16.67
N HIS A 550 -15.64 29.45 -17.22
CA HIS A 550 -15.02 28.71 -18.31
C HIS A 550 -15.16 29.54 -19.60
N THR A 551 -14.21 30.45 -19.84
CA THR A 551 -14.06 31.05 -21.17
C THR A 551 -13.36 30.04 -22.06
N GLU A 552 -13.99 29.61 -23.15
CA GLU A 552 -13.28 28.91 -24.23
C GLU A 552 -11.97 29.66 -24.49
N ARG A 553 -10.83 28.99 -24.27
CA ARG A 553 -9.58 29.42 -24.87
C ARG A 553 -9.84 29.42 -26.36
N VAL A 554 -9.94 30.60 -26.95
CA VAL A 554 -9.59 30.75 -28.37
C VAL A 554 -8.20 30.16 -28.48
N GLU A 555 -8.08 29.05 -29.21
CA GLU A 555 -6.81 28.58 -29.71
C GLU A 555 -6.26 29.73 -30.57
N GLU A 556 -5.42 30.58 -29.97
CA GLU A 556 -4.46 31.36 -30.75
C GLU A 556 -3.49 30.32 -31.31
N GLU A 557 -3.81 29.84 -32.51
CA GLU A 557 -2.84 29.30 -33.45
C GLU A 557 -1.75 30.36 -33.66
N ASP A 558 -0.69 30.30 -32.85
CA ASP A 558 0.52 31.08 -33.10
C ASP A 558 1.48 30.25 -33.97
N GLU A 559 1.76 30.85 -35.13
CA GLU A 559 2.65 30.47 -36.24
C GLU A 559 4.13 30.23 -35.85
#